data_AF-A0A370U7H7-F1
#
_entry.id   AF-A0A370U7H7-F1
#
_cell.length_a   1.000
_cell.length_b   1.000
_cell.length_c   1.000
_cell.angle_alpha   90.00
_cell.angle_beta   90.00
_cell.angle_gamma   90.00
#
_symmetry.space_group_name_H-M   'P 1'
#
loop_
_entity.id
_entity.type
_entity.pdbx_description
1 polymer ?
#
loop_
_entity_poly.entity_id
_entity_poly.type
_entity_poly.pdbx_seq_one_letter_code
_entity_poly.pdbx_strand_id
1 'polypeptide(L)'
;MYKVNLKAVLLVYVLQLIVAAIWYSAAPSDVSEVMQRGALRQLGTESLAVFALALLCYTYFSAWVLVKTNLTSGLDMMLLTLGSWVFIVVPNMIFLSVFLDVSHISIGYLLTFGFISSLIAACILPFWRATRTIFKS
;
A
#
# COMPACT_ATOMS: atom_id res chain seq x y z
N MET A 1 18.92 16.86 -8.80
CA MET A 1 17.64 16.18 -9.10
C MET A 1 17.60 14.85 -8.37
N TYR A 2 16.78 14.72 -7.33
CA TYR A 2 16.53 13.43 -6.70
C TYR A 2 15.80 12.53 -7.71
N LYS A 3 16.47 11.50 -8.22
CA LYS A 3 15.87 10.52 -9.13
C LYS A 3 15.21 9.41 -8.31
N VAL A 4 13.99 9.02 -8.70
CA VAL A 4 13.32 7.83 -8.15
C VAL A 4 14.21 6.61 -8.42
N ASN A 5 14.52 5.83 -7.39
CA ASN A 5 15.28 4.61 -7.55
C ASN A 5 14.35 3.47 -7.97
N LEU A 6 14.33 3.17 -9.27
CA LEU A 6 13.44 2.17 -9.84
C LEU A 6 13.65 0.76 -9.24
N LYS A 7 14.88 0.43 -8.81
CA LYS A 7 15.17 -0.86 -8.17
C LYS A 7 14.48 -1.00 -6.81
N ALA A 8 14.46 0.09 -6.03
CA ALA A 8 13.78 0.13 -4.74
C ALA A 8 12.25 0.03 -4.93
N VAL A 9 11.70 0.76 -5.91
CA VAL A 9 10.27 0.70 -6.25
C VAL A 9 9.86 -0.71 -6.66
N LEU A 10 10.65 -1.36 -7.52
CA LEU A 10 10.38 -2.72 -7.97
C LEU A 10 10.44 -3.73 -6.81
N LEU A 11 11.39 -3.58 -5.89
CA LEU A 11 11.49 -4.44 -4.71
C LEU A 11 10.27 -4.27 -3.79
N VAL A 12 9.85 -3.04 -3.51
CA VAL A 12 8.64 -2.77 -2.70
C VAL A 12 7.41 -3.36 -3.37
N TYR A 13 7.28 -3.17 -4.68
CA TYR A 13 6.17 -3.70 -5.46
C TYR A 13 6.11 -5.25 -5.39
N VAL A 14 7.24 -5.93 -5.58
CA VAL A 14 7.30 -7.40 -5.47
C VAL A 14 6.94 -7.86 -4.05
N LEU A 15 7.43 -7.19 -3.01
CA LEU A 15 7.07 -7.51 -1.63
C LEU A 15 5.56 -7.34 -1.38
N GLN A 16 4.98 -6.25 -1.89
CA GLN A 16 3.54 -5.99 -1.76
C GLN A 16 2.71 -7.06 -2.48
N LEU A 17 3.16 -7.57 -3.63
CA LEU A 17 2.51 -8.70 -4.33
C LEU A 17 2.59 -10.00 -3.52
N ILE A 18 3.74 -10.32 -2.91
CA ILE A 18 3.90 -11.51 -2.07
C ILE A 18 2.96 -11.42 -0.86
N VAL A 19 2.92 -10.26 -0.21
CA VAL A 19 2.00 -10.02 0.91
C VAL A 19 0.55 -10.09 0.46
N ALA A 20 0.20 -9.60 -0.73
CA ALA A 20 -1.14 -9.71 -1.26
C ALA A 20 -1.57 -11.18 -1.43
N ALA A 21 -0.67 -12.02 -1.95
CA ALA A 21 -0.93 -13.45 -2.10
C ALA A 21 -1.11 -14.16 -0.75
N ILE A 22 -0.24 -13.87 0.23
CA ILE A 22 -0.33 -14.42 1.58
C ILE A 22 -1.61 -13.95 2.28
N TRP A 23 -1.91 -12.66 2.18
CA TRP A 23 -3.10 -12.05 2.76
C TRP A 23 -4.36 -12.69 2.18
N TYR A 24 -4.46 -12.79 0.85
CA TYR A 24 -5.59 -13.46 0.20
C TYR A 24 -5.77 -14.92 0.64
N SER A 25 -4.66 -15.66 0.83
CA SER A 25 -4.72 -17.04 1.31
C SER A 25 -5.17 -17.19 2.77
N ALA A 26 -5.03 -16.14 3.58
CA ALA A 26 -5.38 -16.10 4.99
C ALA A 26 -6.76 -15.48 5.24
N ALA A 27 -7.59 -15.32 4.21
CA ALA A 27 -8.90 -14.69 4.31
C ALA A 27 -9.88 -15.54 5.14
N PRO A 28 -10.54 -14.98 6.18
CA PRO A 28 -11.60 -15.66 6.92
C PRO A 28 -12.78 -16.01 6.01
N SER A 29 -13.49 -17.09 6.32
CA SER A 29 -14.65 -17.58 5.54
C SER A 29 -15.71 -16.51 5.30
N ASP A 30 -15.99 -15.65 6.29
CA ASP A 30 -16.99 -14.57 6.18
C ASP A 30 -16.58 -13.50 5.16
N VAL A 31 -15.27 -13.22 5.04
CA VAL A 31 -14.74 -12.26 4.05
C VAL A 31 -14.71 -12.89 2.67
N SER A 32 -14.41 -14.20 2.60
CA SER A 32 -14.43 -14.95 1.34
C SER A 32 -15.84 -15.03 0.75
N GLU A 33 -16.88 -15.15 1.58
CA GLU A 33 -18.27 -15.13 1.14
C GLU A 33 -18.72 -13.74 0.68
N VAL A 34 -18.31 -12.66 1.35
CA VAL A 34 -18.60 -11.28 0.90
C VAL A 34 -17.86 -10.96 -0.40
N MET A 35 -16.61 -11.41 -0.57
CA MET A 35 -15.90 -11.33 -1.86
C MET A 35 -16.58 -12.19 -2.92
N GLN A 36 -17.05 -13.39 -2.60
CA GLN A 36 -17.75 -14.25 -3.57
C GLN A 36 -19.16 -13.76 -3.89
N ARG A 37 -19.84 -13.02 -3.01
CA ARG A 37 -21.18 -12.46 -3.26
C ARG A 37 -21.12 -11.05 -3.86
N GLY A 38 -20.13 -10.24 -3.51
CA GLY A 38 -19.98 -8.85 -3.95
C GLY A 38 -18.95 -8.71 -5.05
N ALA A 39 -19.40 -8.51 -6.31
CA ALA A 39 -18.66 -8.11 -7.52
C ALA A 39 -17.43 -8.97 -7.96
N LEU A 40 -16.75 -9.66 -7.05
CA LEU A 40 -15.50 -10.38 -7.28
C LEU A 40 -15.68 -11.76 -7.93
N ARG A 41 -16.90 -12.31 -7.93
CA ARG A 41 -17.23 -13.55 -8.66
C ARG A 41 -17.41 -13.34 -10.17
N GLN A 42 -17.57 -12.09 -10.61
CA GLN A 42 -17.61 -11.68 -12.02
C GLN A 42 -16.27 -11.16 -12.54
N LEU A 43 -15.31 -10.96 -11.63
CA LEU A 43 -14.03 -10.33 -11.89
C LEU A 43 -13.02 -11.41 -12.28
N GLY A 44 -13.00 -11.74 -13.57
CA GLY A 44 -11.98 -12.59 -14.19
C GLY A 44 -10.56 -12.02 -14.06
N THR A 45 -9.62 -12.55 -14.84
CA THR A 45 -8.20 -12.11 -14.93
C THR A 45 -8.00 -10.59 -14.99
N GLU A 46 -8.99 -9.85 -15.49
CA GLU A 46 -9.03 -8.38 -15.56
C GLU A 46 -8.92 -7.70 -14.18
N SER A 47 -9.55 -8.24 -13.15
CA SER A 47 -9.54 -7.67 -11.80
C SER A 47 -8.17 -7.73 -11.13
N LEU A 48 -7.47 -8.83 -11.38
CA LEU A 48 -6.13 -9.10 -10.89
C LEU A 48 -5.12 -8.17 -11.56
N ALA A 49 -5.33 -7.87 -12.85
CA ALA A 49 -4.56 -6.87 -13.58
C ALA A 49 -4.80 -5.45 -13.05
N VAL A 50 -6.06 -5.07 -12.79
CA VAL A 50 -6.40 -3.76 -12.19
C VAL A 50 -5.80 -3.62 -10.79
N PHE A 51 -5.85 -4.68 -9.99
CA PHE A 51 -5.24 -4.69 -8.65
C PHE A 51 -3.71 -4.53 -8.72
N ALA A 52 -3.03 -5.26 -9.62
CA ALA A 52 -1.60 -5.14 -9.84
C ALA A 52 -1.21 -3.72 -10.31
N LEU A 53 -1.98 -3.14 -11.24
CA LEU A 53 -1.79 -1.75 -11.69
C LEU A 53 -2.00 -0.75 -10.56
N ALA A 54 -3.05 -0.91 -9.75
CA ALA A 54 -3.33 -0.05 -8.61
C ALA A 54 -2.18 -0.08 -7.58
N LEU A 55 -1.65 -1.27 -7.29
CA LEU A 55 -0.46 -1.45 -6.46
C LEU A 55 0.74 -0.71 -7.03
N LEU A 56 1.03 -0.88 -8.33
CA LEU A 56 2.16 -0.22 -8.99
C LEU A 56 2.02 1.30 -8.93
N CYS A 57 0.82 1.82 -9.22
CA CYS A 57 0.52 3.25 -9.10
C CYS A 57 0.73 3.75 -7.67
N TYR A 58 0.29 3.01 -6.66
CA TYR A 58 0.50 3.35 -5.25
C TYR A 58 1.99 3.39 -4.87
N THR A 59 2.76 2.37 -5.25
CA THR A 59 4.21 2.32 -4.96
C THR A 59 4.95 3.46 -5.65
N TYR A 60 4.61 3.74 -6.91
CA TYR A 60 5.20 4.82 -7.69
C TYR A 60 4.83 6.19 -7.12
N PHE A 61 3.56 6.40 -6.75
CA PHE A 61 3.10 7.63 -6.14
C PHE A 61 3.80 7.89 -4.80
N SER A 62 3.91 6.88 -3.94
CA SER A 62 4.63 6.98 -2.66
C SER A 62 6.10 7.36 -2.87
N ALA A 63 6.77 6.72 -3.83
CA ALA A 63 8.15 7.05 -4.19
C ALA A 63 8.30 8.47 -4.78
N TRP A 64 7.33 8.91 -5.58
CA TRP A 64 7.29 10.25 -6.15
C TRP A 64 7.08 11.34 -5.08
N VAL A 65 6.13 11.13 -4.16
CA VAL A 65 5.89 12.04 -3.03
C VAL A 65 7.17 12.19 -2.21
N LEU A 66 7.82 11.09 -1.87
CA LEU A 66 9.10 11.09 -1.15
C LEU A 66 10.19 11.86 -1.91
N VAL A 67 10.21 11.83 -3.25
CA VAL A 67 11.21 12.58 -4.05
C VAL A 67 10.95 14.07 -3.93
N LYS A 68 9.69 14.46 -3.90
CA LYS A 68 9.27 15.85 -3.96
C LYS A 68 9.32 16.55 -2.60
N THR A 69 9.17 15.82 -1.50
CA THR A 69 9.17 16.40 -0.15
C THR A 69 10.55 16.82 0.37
N ASN A 70 11.65 16.46 -0.31
CA ASN A 70 13.03 16.84 0.07
C ASN A 70 13.36 16.64 1.57
N LEU A 71 12.66 15.73 2.24
CA LEU A 71 12.90 15.42 3.64
C LEU A 71 14.27 14.74 3.78
N THR A 72 15.06 15.18 4.76
CA THR A 72 16.40 14.65 5.01
C THR A 72 16.39 13.53 6.04
N SER A 73 15.39 13.52 6.93
CA SER A 73 15.21 12.50 7.96
C SER A 73 14.39 11.32 7.43
N GLY A 74 14.92 10.11 7.57
CA GLY A 74 14.21 8.87 7.22
C GLY A 74 12.94 8.67 8.05
N LEU A 75 12.90 9.15 9.30
CA LEU A 75 11.72 9.08 10.15
C LEU A 75 10.59 9.99 9.65
N ASP A 76 10.91 11.20 9.22
CA ASP A 76 9.90 12.15 8.69
C ASP A 76 9.27 11.59 7.40
N MET A 77 10.08 10.96 6.56
CA MET A 77 9.63 10.26 5.36
C MET A 77 8.72 9.07 5.67
N MET A 78 9.04 8.30 6.72
CA MET A 78 8.24 7.16 7.18
C MET A 78 6.89 7.62 7.74
N LEU A 79 6.90 8.63 8.61
CA LEU A 79 5.70 9.26 9.17
C LEU A 79 4.82 9.88 8.09
N LEU A 80 5.40 10.52 7.08
CA LEU A 80 4.65 11.08 5.96
C LEU A 80 3.95 9.99 5.13
N THR A 81 4.63 8.88 4.88
CA THR A 81 4.07 7.74 4.13
C THR A 81 2.94 7.08 4.91
N LEU A 82 3.14 6.78 6.21
CA LEU A 82 2.10 6.21 7.07
C LEU A 82 0.94 7.17 7.30
N GLY A 83 1.22 8.45 7.54
CA GLY A 83 0.22 9.49 7.72
C GLY A 83 -0.63 9.65 6.47
N SER A 84 -0.02 9.69 5.28
CA SER A 84 -0.77 9.76 4.01
C SER A 84 -1.76 8.61 3.86
N TRP A 85 -1.37 7.39 4.27
CA TRP A 85 -2.28 6.23 4.26
C TRP A 85 -3.44 6.41 5.24
N VAL A 86 -3.18 6.81 6.49
CA VAL A 86 -4.24 7.05 7.49
C VAL A 86 -5.23 8.12 7.01
N PHE A 87 -4.73 9.24 6.49
CA PHE A 87 -5.57 10.34 6.01
C PHE A 87 -6.38 9.99 4.76
N ILE A 88 -5.93 9.05 3.93
CA ILE A 88 -6.70 8.56 2.79
C ILE A 88 -7.73 7.52 3.25
N VAL A 89 -7.37 6.62 4.15
CA VAL A 89 -8.24 5.49 4.51
C VAL A 89 -9.33 5.87 5.49
N VAL A 90 -9.06 6.69 6.51
CA VAL A 90 -10.07 7.10 7.51
C VAL A 90 -11.34 7.74 6.93
N PRO A 91 -11.29 8.70 5.99
CA PRO A 91 -12.51 9.25 5.40
C PRO A 91 -13.26 8.24 4.53
N ASN A 92 -12.53 7.40 3.78
CA ASN A 92 -13.14 6.34 2.97
C ASN A 92 -13.83 5.29 3.84
N MET A 93 -13.24 4.94 4.98
CA MET A 93 -13.79 4.06 5.99
C MET A 93 -15.11 4.56 6.55
N ILE A 94 -15.14 5.83 6.99
CA ILE A 94 -16.33 6.46 7.54
C ILE A 94 -17.44 6.46 6.48
N PHE A 95 -17.10 6.82 5.23
CA PHE A 95 -18.04 6.79 4.12
C PHE A 95 -18.61 5.38 3.87
N LEU A 96 -17.76 4.36 3.76
CA LEU A 96 -18.21 2.97 3.55
C LEU A 96 -19.07 2.46 4.72
N SER A 97 -18.72 2.78 5.96
CA SER A 97 -19.51 2.37 7.13
C SER A 97 -20.87 3.07 7.21
N VAL A 98 -20.96 4.34 6.79
CA VAL A 98 -22.19 5.13 6.86
C VAL A 98 -23.13 4.79 5.70
N PHE A 99 -22.59 4.50 4.51
CA PHE A 99 -23.39 4.36 3.28
C PHE A 99 -23.60 2.92 2.79
N LEU A 100 -22.74 1.96 3.15
CA LEU A 100 -22.78 0.60 2.60
C LEU A 100 -23.04 -0.50 3.63
N ASP A 101 -23.27 -0.15 4.91
CA ASP A 101 -23.58 -1.07 6.02
C ASP A 101 -22.69 -2.32 6.05
N VAL A 102 -21.41 -2.12 5.71
CA VAL A 102 -20.43 -3.21 5.61
C VAL A 102 -19.94 -3.54 7.02
N SER A 103 -19.97 -4.83 7.37
CA SER A 103 -19.48 -5.34 8.65
C SER A 103 -18.07 -4.82 8.98
N HIS A 104 -17.91 -4.26 10.19
CA HIS A 104 -16.64 -3.74 10.69
C HIS A 104 -15.48 -4.76 10.62
N ILE A 105 -15.79 -6.07 10.68
CA ILE A 105 -14.81 -7.15 10.61
C ILE A 105 -14.17 -7.25 9.22
N SER A 106 -14.98 -7.17 8.15
CA SER A 106 -14.51 -7.24 6.76
C SER A 106 -13.68 -6.00 6.40
N ILE A 107 -14.12 -4.84 6.91
CA ILE A 107 -13.42 -3.57 6.74
C ILE A 107 -12.06 -3.59 7.45
N GLY A 108 -12.02 -4.03 8.71
CA GLY A 108 -10.79 -4.15 9.50
C GLY A 108 -9.78 -5.09 8.84
N TYR A 109 -10.26 -6.20 8.28
CA TYR A 109 -9.42 -7.10 7.50
C TYR A 109 -8.83 -6.38 6.27
N LEU A 110 -9.63 -5.74 5.41
CA LEU A 110 -9.12 -5.00 4.24
C LEU A 110 -8.09 -3.92 4.59
N LEU A 111 -8.33 -3.21 5.70
CA LEU A 111 -7.41 -2.23 6.28
C LEU A 111 -6.03 -2.82 6.58
N THR A 112 -5.97 -4.06 7.10
CA THR A 112 -4.68 -4.68 7.44
C THR A 112 -3.77 -4.83 6.23
N PHE A 113 -4.33 -5.15 5.05
CA PHE A 113 -3.54 -5.22 3.82
C PHE A 113 -2.95 -3.87 3.44
N GLY A 114 -3.79 -2.82 3.43
CA GLY A 114 -3.34 -1.45 3.17
C GLY A 114 -2.28 -0.99 4.16
N PHE A 115 -2.46 -1.31 5.45
CA PHE A 115 -1.52 -0.97 6.50
C PHE A 115 -0.17 -1.64 6.28
N ILE A 116 -0.14 -2.96 6.07
CA ILE A 116 1.10 -3.71 5.81
C ILE A 116 1.79 -3.19 4.54
N SER A 117 1.04 -2.92 3.48
CA SER A 117 1.58 -2.37 2.23
C SER A 117 2.21 -0.99 2.42
N SER A 118 1.55 -0.12 3.20
CA SER A 118 2.07 1.20 3.56
C SER A 118 3.31 1.12 4.45
N LEU A 119 3.36 0.15 5.37
CA LEU A 119 4.48 -0.08 6.27
C LEU A 119 5.72 -0.56 5.50
N ILE A 120 5.54 -1.48 4.55
CA ILE A 120 6.62 -1.93 3.65
C ILE A 120 7.17 -0.75 2.85
N ALA A 121 6.30 0.08 2.27
CA ALA A 121 6.72 1.26 1.52
C ALA A 121 7.44 2.28 2.40
N ALA A 122 6.92 2.53 3.61
CA ALA A 122 7.46 3.48 4.58
C ALA A 122 8.81 3.01 5.19
N CYS A 123 9.05 1.70 5.29
CA CYS A 123 10.35 1.18 5.71
C CYS A 123 11.35 1.22 4.55
N ILE A 124 11.00 0.69 3.39
CA ILE A 124 12.02 0.43 2.35
C ILE A 124 12.37 1.71 1.58
N LEU A 125 11.39 2.54 1.21
CA LEU A 125 11.65 3.70 0.34
C LEU A 125 12.51 4.79 1.01
N PRO A 126 12.34 5.13 2.31
CA PRO A 126 13.19 6.13 2.97
C PRO A 126 14.61 5.65 3.20
N PHE A 127 14.80 4.39 3.64
CA PHE A 127 16.12 3.86 3.95
C PHE A 127 16.96 3.56 2.69
N TRP A 128 16.33 3.28 1.54
CA TRP A 128 17.05 3.02 0.28
C TRP A 128 17.69 4.28 -0.33
N ARG A 129 17.30 5.49 0.10
CA ARG A 129 17.96 6.73 -0.33
C ARG A 129 19.28 7.01 0.36
N ALA A 130 19.47 6.49 1.58
CA ALA A 130 20.58 6.89 2.44
C ALA A 130 21.95 6.32 1.99
N THR A 131 21.99 5.36 1.06
CA THR A 131 23.23 4.62 0.74
C THR A 131 24.18 5.35 -0.24
N ARG A 132 24.17 6.68 -0.32
CA ARG A 132 25.07 7.42 -1.23
C ARG A 132 26.08 8.38 -0.59
N THR A 133 26.17 8.46 0.74
CA THR A 133 27.01 9.49 1.38
C THR A 133 27.98 9.01 2.47
N ILE A 134 28.39 7.73 2.48
CA ILE A 134 29.45 7.29 3.42
C ILE A 134 30.87 7.43 2.81
N PHE A 135 30.99 7.76 1.50
CA PHE A 135 32.29 7.98 0.83
C PHE A 135 32.45 9.40 0.24
N LYS A 136 32.00 10.44 0.95
CA LYS A 136 32.39 11.81 0.59
C LYS A 136 32.74 12.63 1.83
N SER A 137 34.06 12.86 1.92
CA SER A 137 34.84 13.67 2.86
C SER A 137 35.09 13.07 4.22
#